data_AF-A0A090XEU6-F1
#
_entry.id   AF-A0A090XEU6-F1
#
_cell.length_a   1.000
_cell.length_b   1.000
_cell.length_c   1.000
_cell.angle_alpha   90.00
_cell.angle_beta   90.00
_cell.angle_gamma   90.00
#
_symmetry.space_group_name_H-M   'P 1'
#
loop_
_entity.id
_entity.type
_entity.pdbx_description
1 polymer ?
#
loop_
_entity_poly.entity_id
_entity_poly.type
_entity_poly.pdbx_seq_one_letter_code
_entity_poly.pdbx_strand_id
1 'polypeptide(L)'
;LGLDIKLCWVPSHVGIIGNEGAGKLASSIKDNIKISLGLPYEDFKPAFRRAINKVWQSEWDREIDNKLHVIKPCLEVWESSHHKNRFHEVLMSRLRIGHSRLTHLHLLCGEDAPQCEQY
;
A
#
# COMPACT_ATOMS: atom_id res chain seq x y z
N LEU A 1 39.32 -3.71 -4.59
CA LEU A 1 38.89 -4.19 -5.92
C LEU A 1 37.37 -4.25 -5.90
N GLY A 2 36.70 -3.20 -6.39
CA GLY A 2 35.25 -3.19 -6.56
C GLY A 2 34.89 -3.76 -7.94
N LEU A 3 33.79 -4.48 -8.04
CA LEU A 3 33.25 -4.89 -9.34
C LEU A 3 32.46 -3.72 -9.94
N ASP A 4 32.71 -3.41 -11.20
CA ASP A 4 31.85 -2.52 -11.98
C ASP A 4 30.63 -3.31 -12.48
N ILE A 5 29.44 -2.96 -12.01
CA ILE A 5 28.19 -3.67 -12.33
C ILE A 5 27.28 -2.73 -13.10
N LYS A 6 26.84 -3.17 -14.29
CA LYS A 6 25.85 -2.47 -15.09
C LYS A 6 24.51 -3.17 -15.00
N LEU A 7 23.48 -2.42 -14.64
CA LEU A 7 22.09 -2.90 -14.56
C LEU A 7 21.34 -2.49 -15.83
N CYS A 8 20.62 -3.43 -16.43
CA CYS A 8 19.72 -3.14 -17.54
C CYS A 8 18.34 -3.77 -17.28
N TRP A 9 17.29 -3.07 -17.70
CA TRP A 9 15.94 -3.60 -17.66
C TRP A 9 15.61 -4.29 -18.99
N VAL A 10 14.95 -5.44 -18.91
CA VAL A 10 14.46 -6.18 -20.10
C VAL A 10 12.99 -6.55 -19.91
N PRO A 11 12.17 -6.50 -20.98
CA PRO A 11 10.78 -6.92 -20.91
C PRO A 11 10.66 -8.44 -20.67
N SER A 12 9.62 -8.84 -19.93
CA SER A 12 9.34 -10.25 -19.67
C SER A 12 8.62 -10.91 -20.86
N HIS A 13 8.85 -12.21 -21.06
CA HIS A 13 8.13 -13.06 -22.02
C HIS A 13 8.23 -12.65 -23.51
N VAL A 14 9.36 -12.06 -23.91
CA VAL A 14 9.60 -11.66 -25.31
C VAL A 14 10.62 -12.55 -26.04
N GLY A 15 10.93 -13.75 -25.54
CA GLY A 15 11.89 -14.65 -26.19
C GLY A 15 13.36 -14.47 -25.78
N ILE A 16 13.68 -13.63 -24.79
CA ILE A 16 15.07 -13.49 -24.30
C ILE A 16 15.42 -14.73 -23.48
N ILE A 17 16.17 -15.65 -24.09
CA ILE A 17 16.48 -16.99 -23.54
C ILE A 17 16.98 -16.94 -22.09
N GLY A 18 17.92 -16.03 -21.78
CA GLY A 18 18.46 -15.89 -20.42
C GLY A 18 17.43 -15.40 -19.39
N ASN A 19 16.59 -14.44 -19.77
CA ASN A 19 15.51 -13.92 -18.91
C ASN A 19 14.42 -14.97 -18.70
N GLU A 20 14.05 -15.69 -19.76
CA GLU A 20 13.07 -16.78 -19.67
C GLU A 20 13.59 -17.95 -18.86
N GLY A 21 14.86 -18.32 -19.03
CA GLY A 21 15.53 -19.34 -18.22
C GLY A 21 15.54 -18.96 -16.74
N ALA A 22 15.91 -17.73 -16.41
CA ALA A 22 15.84 -17.21 -15.04
C ALA A 22 14.41 -17.25 -14.48
N GLY A 23 13.40 -16.84 -15.27
CA GLY A 23 11.99 -16.88 -14.86
C GLY A 23 11.46 -18.30 -14.64
N LYS A 24 11.84 -19.26 -15.48
CA LYS A 24 11.50 -20.69 -15.33
C LYS A 24 12.13 -21.27 -14.07
N LEU A 25 13.42 -21.00 -13.84
CA LEU A 25 14.12 -21.45 -12.64
C LEU A 25 13.49 -20.87 -11.36
N ALA A 26 13.21 -19.56 -11.33
CA ALA A 26 12.52 -18.94 -10.20
C ALA A 26 11.12 -19.53 -9.96
N SER A 27 10.40 -19.92 -11.02
CA SER A 27 9.08 -20.55 -10.92
C SER A 27 9.15 -22.00 -10.43
N SER A 28 10.19 -22.75 -10.79
CA SER A 28 10.37 -24.17 -10.40
C SER A 28 10.54 -24.40 -8.89
N ILE A 29 10.83 -23.34 -8.12
CA ILE A 29 10.91 -23.40 -6.66
C ILE A 29 9.52 -23.63 -6.04
N LYS A 30 8.45 -23.16 -6.68
CA LYS A 30 7.08 -23.31 -6.16
C LYS A 30 6.67 -24.78 -6.02
N ASP A 31 7.13 -25.64 -6.93
CA ASP A 31 6.79 -27.06 -6.95
C ASP A 31 7.58 -27.88 -5.91
N ASN A 32 8.67 -27.32 -5.38
CA ASN A 32 9.57 -27.98 -4.43
C ASN A 32 9.29 -27.62 -2.96
N ILE A 33 8.40 -26.65 -2.69
CA ILE A 33 7.99 -26.33 -1.32
C ILE A 33 6.92 -27.36 -0.89
N LYS A 34 7.38 -28.55 -0.53
CA LYS A 34 6.55 -29.56 0.13
C LYS A 34 6.44 -29.17 1.60
N ILE A 35 5.47 -28.30 1.93
CA ILE A 35 5.17 -27.98 3.34
C ILE A 35 4.78 -29.30 4.01
N SER A 36 5.61 -29.79 4.93
CA SER A 36 5.50 -31.12 5.55
C SER A 36 4.29 -31.27 6.49
N LEU A 37 3.37 -30.31 6.52
CA LEU A 37 2.26 -30.27 7.47
C LEU A 37 1.04 -31.08 7.03
N GLY A 38 1.06 -31.71 5.85
CA GLY A 38 -0.06 -32.51 5.34
C GLY A 38 -1.33 -31.72 5.03
N LEU A 39 -1.28 -30.38 5.14
CA LEU A 39 -2.37 -29.47 4.87
C LEU A 39 -2.10 -28.66 3.60
N PRO A 40 -3.11 -28.40 2.76
CA PRO A 40 -2.99 -27.46 1.65
C PRO A 40 -2.50 -26.09 2.13
N TYR A 41 -1.61 -25.46 1.37
CA TYR A 41 -1.07 -24.14 1.72
C TYR A 41 -2.17 -23.06 1.85
N GLU A 42 -3.30 -23.26 1.17
CA GLU A 42 -4.50 -22.42 1.21
C GLU A 42 -5.04 -22.23 2.63
N ASP A 43 -4.97 -23.27 3.47
CA ASP A 43 -5.52 -23.24 4.84
C ASP A 43 -4.74 -22.29 5.76
N PHE A 44 -3.48 -22.01 5.43
CA PHE A 44 -2.67 -21.04 6.17
C PHE A 44 -2.91 -19.61 5.72
N LYS A 45 -3.46 -19.36 4.52
CA LYS A 45 -3.66 -18.00 4.00
C LYS A 45 -4.48 -17.12 4.94
N PRO A 46 -5.61 -17.58 5.53
CA PRO A 46 -6.35 -16.77 6.50
C PRO A 46 -5.54 -16.43 7.75
N ALA A 47 -4.73 -17.39 8.26
CA ALA A 47 -3.90 -17.18 9.44
C ALA A 47 -2.81 -16.13 9.16
N PHE A 48 -2.11 -16.23 8.04
CA PHE A 48 -1.12 -15.24 7.62
C PHE A 48 -1.75 -13.86 7.39
N ARG A 49 -2.90 -13.79 6.71
CA ARG A 49 -3.62 -12.53 6.51
C ARG A 49 -3.98 -11.86 7.84
N ARG A 50 -4.49 -12.63 8.81
CA ARG A 50 -4.78 -12.09 10.15
C ARG A 50 -3.53 -11.59 10.86
N ALA A 51 -2.43 -12.33 10.80
CA ALA A 51 -1.17 -11.93 11.42
C ALA A 51 -0.62 -10.63 10.79
N ILE A 52 -0.61 -10.55 9.46
CA ILE A 52 -0.18 -9.36 8.72
C ILE A 52 -1.07 -8.16 9.07
N ASN A 53 -2.39 -8.33 9.04
CA ASN A 53 -3.33 -7.26 9.37
C ASN A 53 -3.17 -6.79 10.82
N LYS A 54 -2.88 -7.70 11.76
CA LYS A 54 -2.63 -7.34 13.16
C LYS A 54 -1.35 -6.50 13.30
N VAL A 55 -0.28 -6.88 12.62
CA VAL A 55 0.96 -6.08 12.61
C VAL A 55 0.69 -4.71 11.98
N TRP A 56 -0.01 -4.67 10.85
CA TRP A 56 -0.32 -3.41 10.17
C TRP A 56 -1.20 -2.50 11.02
N GLN A 57 -2.21 -3.04 11.70
CA GLN A 57 -3.04 -2.29 12.64
C GLN A 57 -2.20 -1.73 13.80
N SER A 58 -1.29 -2.52 14.37
CA SER A 58 -0.41 -2.04 15.46
C SER A 58 0.53 -0.91 15.02
N GLU A 59 1.01 -0.95 13.78
CA GLU A 59 1.80 0.15 13.21
C GLU A 59 0.93 1.39 12.99
N TRP A 60 -0.29 1.20 12.51
CA TRP A 60 -1.26 2.27 12.28
C TRP A 60 -1.70 2.95 13.57
N ASP A 61 -1.93 2.18 14.64
CA ASP A 61 -2.27 2.69 15.98
C ASP A 61 -1.18 3.61 16.56
N ARG A 62 0.06 3.53 16.05
CA ARG A 62 1.19 4.38 16.47
C ARG A 62 1.20 5.74 15.78
N GLU A 63 0.38 5.96 14.74
CA GLU A 63 0.33 7.22 14.01
C GLU A 63 -0.38 8.32 14.83
N ILE A 64 0.38 9.30 15.33
CA ILE A 64 -0.17 10.37 16.19
C ILE A 64 -0.45 11.69 15.45
N ASP A 65 0.20 11.92 14.29
CA ASP A 65 0.05 13.14 13.49
C ASP A 65 -0.44 12.83 12.08
N ASN A 66 -1.49 12.00 12.01
CA ASN A 66 -2.10 11.60 10.76
C ASN A 66 -3.59 11.89 10.79
N LYS A 67 -4.02 12.88 9.99
CA LYS A 67 -5.43 13.29 9.88
C LYS A 67 -6.35 12.12 9.52
N LEU A 68 -5.86 11.16 8.73
CA LEU A 68 -6.65 9.99 8.34
C LEU A 68 -6.79 8.99 9.49
N HIS A 69 -5.75 8.81 10.32
CA HIS A 69 -5.81 7.92 11.49
C HIS A 69 -6.89 8.37 12.48
N VAL A 70 -6.98 9.67 12.75
CA VAL A 70 -8.03 10.25 13.61
C VAL A 70 -9.44 9.90 13.11
N ILE A 71 -9.64 9.82 11.80
CA ILE A 71 -10.95 9.56 11.19
C ILE A 71 -11.21 8.06 11.03
N LYS A 72 -10.17 7.28 10.76
CA LYS A 72 -10.22 5.83 10.54
C LYS A 72 -9.12 5.15 11.36
N PRO A 73 -9.37 4.89 12.65
CA PRO A 73 -8.41 4.18 13.49
C PRO A 73 -8.30 2.71 13.12
N CYS A 74 -9.38 2.04 12.70
CA CYS A 74 -9.34 0.63 12.31
C CYS A 74 -9.11 0.47 10.79
N LEU A 75 -8.16 -0.37 10.38
CA LEU A 75 -7.82 -0.67 8.98
C LEU A 75 -8.77 -1.65 8.28
N GLU A 76 -9.84 -2.07 8.95
CA GLU A 76 -10.89 -2.91 8.36
C GLU A 76 -11.60 -2.22 7.18
N VAL A 77 -12.54 -2.93 6.53
CA VAL A 77 -13.30 -2.39 5.40
C VAL A 77 -13.97 -1.06 5.80
N TRP A 78 -13.78 -0.03 4.97
CA TRP A 78 -14.49 1.23 5.15
C TRP A 78 -15.81 1.17 4.40
N GLU A 79 -16.88 0.79 5.09
CA GLU A 79 -18.20 0.60 4.50
C GLU A 79 -18.80 1.84 3.83
N SER A 80 -18.26 3.05 4.04
CA SER A 80 -18.69 4.25 3.30
C SER A 80 -17.69 4.71 2.22
N SER A 81 -16.66 3.89 1.94
CA SER A 81 -15.60 4.18 0.98
C SER A 81 -15.40 2.98 0.03
N HIS A 82 -16.45 2.67 -0.74
CA HIS A 82 -16.45 1.55 -1.70
C HIS A 82 -17.10 1.93 -3.05
N HIS A 83 -17.07 3.21 -3.43
CA HIS A 83 -17.67 3.67 -4.67
C HIS A 83 -16.91 3.10 -5.87
N LYS A 84 -17.65 2.62 -6.88
CA LYS A 84 -17.07 2.15 -8.15
C LYS A 84 -16.32 3.26 -8.91
N ASN A 85 -16.70 4.52 -8.68
CA ASN A 85 -16.07 5.67 -9.32
C ASN A 85 -14.92 6.20 -8.46
N ARG A 86 -13.69 6.07 -8.97
CA ARG A 86 -12.47 6.61 -8.36
C ARG A 86 -12.56 8.10 -8.02
N PHE A 87 -13.27 8.90 -8.84
CA PHE A 87 -13.43 10.32 -8.58
C PHE A 87 -14.11 10.60 -7.23
N HIS A 88 -15.15 9.82 -6.89
CA HIS A 88 -15.85 9.98 -5.61
C HIS A 88 -14.97 9.58 -4.42
N GLU A 89 -14.21 8.48 -4.54
CA GLU A 89 -13.28 8.06 -3.48
C GLU A 89 -12.19 9.13 -3.20
N VAL A 90 -11.64 9.73 -4.26
CA VAL A 90 -10.65 10.81 -4.13
C VAL A 90 -11.27 12.05 -3.48
N LEU A 91 -12.46 12.46 -3.93
CA LEU A 91 -13.17 13.61 -3.36
C LEU A 91 -13.48 13.38 -1.88
N MET A 92 -14.04 12.23 -1.52
CA MET A 92 -14.37 11.88 -0.13
C MET A 92 -13.14 11.83 0.75
N SER A 93 -12.03 11.26 0.26
CA SER A 93 -10.78 11.21 1.02
C SER A 93 -10.25 12.62 1.31
N ARG A 94 -10.25 13.51 0.33
CA ARG A 94 -9.85 14.92 0.51
C ARG A 94 -10.75 15.66 1.48
N LEU A 95 -12.07 15.50 1.37
CA LEU A 95 -13.02 16.14 2.28
C LEU A 95 -12.81 15.69 3.72
N ARG A 96 -12.64 14.38 3.96
CA ARG A 96 -12.40 13.81 5.29
C ARG A 96 -11.16 14.41 5.96
N ILE A 97 -10.03 14.42 5.28
CA ILE A 97 -8.77 14.97 5.84
C ILE A 97 -8.67 16.51 5.71
N GLY A 98 -9.75 17.17 5.28
CA GLY A 98 -9.81 18.62 5.15
C GLY A 98 -8.82 19.17 4.13
N HIS A 99 -8.64 18.52 2.98
CA HIS A 99 -7.86 19.00 1.83
C HIS A 99 -8.78 19.73 0.83
N SER A 100 -9.26 20.90 1.25
CA SER A 100 -10.09 21.79 0.42
C SER A 100 -9.33 23.08 0.09
N ARG A 101 -9.89 23.90 -0.80
CA ARG A 101 -9.30 25.23 -1.08
C ARG A 101 -9.21 26.07 0.20
N LEU A 102 -10.24 26.07 1.04
CA LEU A 102 -10.28 26.89 2.26
C LEU A 102 -9.14 26.57 3.23
N THR A 103 -8.78 25.29 3.35
CA THR A 103 -7.81 24.82 4.33
C THR A 103 -6.39 24.67 3.79
N HIS A 104 -6.19 24.54 2.47
CA HIS A 104 -4.88 24.26 1.85
C HIS A 104 -4.42 25.32 0.83
N LEU A 105 -5.22 26.36 0.55
CA LEU A 105 -4.80 27.40 -0.40
C LEU A 105 -3.47 28.05 0.02
N HIS A 106 -3.29 28.35 1.31
CA HIS A 106 -2.04 28.94 1.81
C HIS A 106 -0.82 28.04 1.51
N LEU A 107 -0.94 26.71 1.65
CA LEU A 107 0.14 25.78 1.28
C LEU A 107 0.44 25.78 -0.22
N LEU A 108 -0.58 25.92 -1.06
CA LEU A 108 -0.42 25.96 -2.52
C LEU A 108 0.18 27.29 -3.01
N CYS A 109 -0.13 28.38 -2.31
CA CYS A 109 0.39 29.73 -2.61
C CYS A 109 1.72 30.02 -1.89
N GLY A 110 2.13 29.19 -0.93
CA GLY A 110 3.32 29.43 -0.11
C GLY A 110 3.13 30.57 0.90
N GLU A 111 1.88 30.83 1.31
CA GLU A 111 1.49 31.87 2.25
C GLU A 111 1.33 31.30 3.67
N ASP A 112 1.30 32.18 4.66
CA ASP A 112 1.04 31.79 6.05
C ASP A 112 -0.39 31.25 6.22
N ALA A 113 -0.55 30.33 7.17
CA ALA A 113 -1.86 29.76 7.49
C ALA A 113 -2.82 30.87 7.97
N PRO A 114 -4.04 30.96 7.43
CA PRO A 114 -4.99 31.98 7.83
C PRO A 114 -5.36 31.80 9.31
N GLN A 115 -5.35 32.89 10.08
CA GLN A 115 -5.78 32.85 11.48
C GLN A 115 -7.30 32.94 11.56
N CYS A 116 -7.90 32.18 12.48
CA CYS A 116 -9.32 32.30 12.75
C CYS A 116 -9.57 33.64 13.45
N GLU A 117 -10.43 34.49 12.87
CA GLU A 117 -10.97 35.64 13.58
C GLU A 117 -11.86 35.11 14.70
N GLN A 118 -11.52 35.43 15.96
CA GLN A 118 -12.37 35.12 17.10
C GLN A 118 -13.60 36.04 17.04
N TYR A 119 -14.78 35.44 16.85
CA TYR A 119 -16.08 36.12 17.02
C TYR A 119 -16.56 36.01 18.46
#